data_AF-A0A7V9FQT2-F1
#
_entry.id   AF-A0A7V9FQT2-F1
#
_cell.length_a   1.000
_cell.length_b   1.000
_cell.length_c   1.000
_cell.angle_alpha   90.00
_cell.angle_beta   90.00
_cell.angle_gamma   90.00
#
_symmetry.space_group_name_H-M   'P 1'
#
loop_
_entity.id
_entity.type
_entity.pdbx_description
1 polymer ?
#
loop_
_entity_poly.entity_id
_entity_poly.type
_entity_poly.pdbx_seq_one_letter_code
_entity_poly.pdbx_strand_id
1 'polypeptide(L)' 'MTDPAQLAADAAAVLAERTGAPAHDVAVVLGSGWRPAADVLGAAAVEIPVTTLPGFAVPQVIGHAGTVRSVPLGGP' A
#
# COMPACT_ATOMS: atom_id res chain seq x y z
N MET A 1 23.51 8.04 2.22
CA MET A 1 22.28 8.43 1.49
C MET A 1 21.67 7.15 0.97
N THR A 2 20.45 6.83 1.38
CA THR A 2 19.79 5.59 0.93
C THR A 2 19.30 5.78 -0.49
N ASP A 3 19.53 4.81 -1.36
CA ASP A 3 19.08 4.83 -2.75
C ASP A 3 17.54 4.69 -2.80
N PRO A 4 16.81 5.65 -3.41
CA PRO A 4 15.36 5.54 -3.59
C PRO A 4 14.91 4.27 -4.30
N ALA A 5 15.69 3.76 -5.26
CA ALA A 5 15.36 2.55 -5.99
C ALA A 5 15.47 1.30 -5.08
N GLN A 6 16.49 1.27 -4.22
CA GLN A 6 16.64 0.20 -3.24
C GLN A 6 15.50 0.22 -2.22
N LEU A 7 15.11 1.38 -1.71
CA LEU A 7 13.97 1.49 -0.79
C LEU A 7 12.65 1.04 -1.43
N ALA A 8 12.44 1.37 -2.70
CA ALA A 8 11.26 0.92 -3.44
C ALA A 8 11.25 -0.61 -3.61
N ALA A 9 12.40 -1.22 -3.90
CA ALA A 9 12.54 -2.67 -4.00
C ALA A 9 12.28 -3.37 -2.65
N ASP A 10 12.82 -2.83 -1.56
CA ASP A 10 12.61 -3.36 -0.21
C ASP A 10 11.13 -3.26 0.21
N ALA A 11 10.46 -2.13 -0.10
CA ALA A 11 9.04 -1.97 0.14
C ALA A 11 8.19 -2.95 -0.69
N ALA A 12 8.54 -3.16 -1.95
CA ALA A 12 7.88 -4.13 -2.82
C ALA A 12 8.00 -5.56 -2.28
N ALA A 13 9.16 -5.93 -1.75
CA ALA A 13 9.36 -7.24 -1.12
C ALA A 13 8.44 -7.44 0.11
N VAL A 14 8.32 -6.42 0.97
CA VAL A 14 7.40 -6.45 2.12
C VAL A 14 5.94 -6.55 1.66
N LEU A 15 5.54 -5.82 0.62
CA LEU A 15 4.20 -5.93 0.06
C LEU A 15 3.94 -7.34 -0.49
N ALA A 16 4.88 -7.94 -1.21
CA ALA A 16 4.73 -9.29 -1.74
C ALA A 16 4.56 -10.34 -0.63
N GLU A 17 5.39 -10.27 0.42
CA GLU A 17 5.29 -11.14 1.59
C GLU A 17 3.93 -10.99 2.29
N ARG A 18 3.49 -9.75 2.53
CA ARG A 18 2.30 -9.46 3.33
C ARG A 18 1.00 -9.70 2.58
N THR A 19 1.01 -9.57 1.26
CA THR A 19 -0.17 -9.77 0.42
C THR A 19 -0.26 -11.18 -0.17
N GLY A 20 0.85 -11.92 -0.20
CA GLY A 20 0.96 -13.20 -0.92
C GLY A 20 0.97 -13.07 -2.45
N ALA A 21 0.92 -11.85 -2.98
CA ALA A 21 1.00 -11.57 -4.41
C ALA A 21 2.44 -11.17 -4.79
N PRO A 22 3.12 -11.88 -5.71
CA PRO A 22 4.51 -11.58 -6.05
C PRO A 22 4.69 -10.24 -6.76
N ALA A 23 3.63 -9.74 -7.41
CA ALA A 23 3.59 -8.44 -8.06
C ALA A 23 2.15 -7.91 -8.12
N HIS A 24 2.01 -6.59 -8.25
CA HIS A 24 0.75 -5.90 -8.50
C HIS A 24 0.82 -5.20 -9.85
N ASP A 25 -0.19 -5.40 -10.70
CA ASP A 25 -0.23 -4.82 -12.05
C ASP A 25 -0.59 -3.33 -12.05
N VAL A 26 -1.36 -2.89 -11.03
CA VAL A 26 -1.92 -1.55 -10.94
C VAL A 26 -1.76 -1.03 -9.52
N ALA A 27 -1.39 0.25 -9.40
CA ALA A 27 -1.40 0.99 -8.14
C ALA A 27 -2.29 2.23 -8.28
N VAL A 28 -3.13 2.47 -7.26
CA VAL A 28 -4.02 3.65 -7.18
C VAL A 28 -3.68 4.43 -5.92
N VAL A 29 -3.39 5.72 -6.07
CA VAL A 29 -3.11 6.62 -4.94
C VAL A 29 -4.33 7.50 -4.70
N LEU A 30 -4.95 7.35 -3.53
CA LEU A 30 -6.14 8.10 -3.16
C LEU A 30 -5.77 9.31 -2.31
N GLY A 31 -6.11 10.50 -2.82
CA GLY A 31 -5.92 11.76 -2.08
C GLY A 31 -6.90 11.92 -0.91
N SER A 32 -6.73 13.01 -0.14
CA SER A 32 -7.62 13.35 0.96
C SER A 32 -9.09 13.41 0.51
N GLY A 33 -9.99 12.82 1.29
CA GLY A 33 -11.43 12.75 0.98
C GLY A 33 -11.85 11.52 0.17
N TRP A 34 -10.92 10.78 -0.44
CA TRP A 34 -11.21 9.62 -1.29
C TRP A 34 -11.18 8.28 -0.54
N ARG A 35 -10.97 8.29 0.78
CA ARG A 35 -10.92 7.05 1.58
C ARG A 35 -12.16 6.16 1.39
N PRO A 36 -13.40 6.67 1.33
CA PRO A 36 -14.58 5.84 1.05
C PRO A 36 -14.56 5.18 -0.33
N ALA A 37 -13.86 5.77 -1.31
CA ALA A 37 -13.75 5.20 -2.65
C ALA A 37 -12.90 3.91 -2.64
N ALA A 38 -11.99 3.75 -1.68
CA ALA A 38 -11.21 2.51 -1.53
C ALA A 38 -12.09 1.28 -1.25
N ASP A 39 -13.23 1.47 -0.58
CA ASP A 39 -14.18 0.40 -0.28
C ASP A 39 -14.99 -0.04 -1.51
N VAL A 40 -15.16 0.85 -2.49
CA VAL A 40 -15.86 0.58 -3.74
C VAL A 40 -14.98 -0.21 -4.72
N LEU A 41 -13.65 -0.04 -4.65
CA LEU A 41 -12.70 -0.76 -5.51
C LEU A 41 -12.71 -2.28 -5.27
N GLY A 42 -13.10 -2.71 -4.08
CA GLY A 42 -13.27 -4.12 -3.74
C GLY A 42 -12.90 -4.43 -2.29
N ALA A 43 -13.23 -5.65 -1.88
CA ALA A 43 -12.79 -6.17 -0.59
C ALA A 43 -11.26 -6.33 -0.61
N ALA A 44 -10.58 -5.62 0.30
CA ALA A 44 -9.14 -5.78 0.43
C ALA A 44 -8.84 -7.15 1.06
N ALA A 45 -7.96 -7.91 0.42
CA ALA A 45 -7.46 -9.15 0.99
C ALA A 45 -6.58 -8.87 2.22
N VAL A 46 -5.80 -7.78 2.15
CA VAL A 46 -4.89 -7.34 3.21
C VAL A 46 -4.83 -5.81 3.23
N GLU A 47 -4.82 -5.24 4.44
CA GLU A 47 -4.57 -3.81 4.68
C GLU A 47 -3.26 -3.65 5.49
N ILE A 48 -2.36 -2.80 4.99
CA ILE A 48 -0.99 -2.63 5.50
C ILE A 48 -0.77 -1.17 5.87
N PRO A 49 -0.39 -0.83 7.11
CA PRO A 49 -0.02 0.53 7.46
C PRO A 49 1.24 0.97 6.69
N VAL A 50 1.19 2.12 6.00
CA VAL A 50 2.36 2.62 5.24
C VAL A 50 3.60 2.83 6.12
N THR A 51 3.41 3.08 7.42
CA THR A 51 4.49 3.23 8.40
C THR A 51 5.30 1.95 8.63
N THR A 52 4.83 0.81 8.14
CA THR A 52 5.55 -0.47 8.21
C THR A 52 6.33 -0.79 6.94
N LEU A 53 6.26 0.08 5.92
CA LEU A 53 6.95 -0.10 4.64
C LEU A 53 8.27 0.68 4.62
N PRO A 54 9.39 0.08 4.20
CA PRO A 54 10.64 0.78 3.92
C PRO A 54 10.43 2.00 3.02
N GLY A 55 11.10 3.11 3.32
CA GLY A 55 11.04 4.33 2.51
C GLY A 55 9.77 5.18 2.65
N PHE A 56 8.74 4.69 3.33
CA PHE A 56 7.55 5.50 3.63
C PHE A 56 7.76 6.32 4.90
N ALA A 57 7.47 7.62 4.81
CA ALA A 57 7.62 8.52 5.94
C ALA A 57 6.58 8.21 7.04
N VAL A 58 7.03 8.23 8.29
CA VAL A 58 6.12 8.19 9.43
C VAL A 58 5.35 9.52 9.48
N PRO A 59 4.01 9.50 9.47
CA PRO A 59 3.21 10.73 9.53
C PRO A 59 3.51 11.50 10.81
N GLN A 60 3.62 12.82 10.68
CA GLN A 60 3.82 13.73 11.83
C GLN A 60 2.56 13.85 12.69
N VAL A 61 1.39 13.43 12.17
CA VAL A 61 0.09 13.51 12.85
C VAL A 61 -0.43 12.10 13.14
N ILE A 62 -0.58 11.78 14.42
CA ILE A 62 -1.15 10.51 14.89
C ILE A 62 -2.58 10.37 14.33
N GLY A 63 -2.90 9.18 13.82
CA GLY A 63 -4.23 8.86 13.25
C GLY A 63 -4.42 9.19 11.77
N HIS A 64 -3.46 9.86 11.11
CA HIS A 64 -3.52 10.17 9.68
C HIS A 64 -2.59 9.31 8.82
N ALA A 65 -2.08 8.19 9.36
CA ALA A 65 -1.31 7.25 8.58
C ALA A 65 -2.17 6.64 7.47
N GLY A 66 -1.69 6.73 6.23
CA GLY A 66 -2.28 6.03 5.11
C GLY A 66 -2.15 4.52 5.27
N THR A 67 -2.96 3.78 4.52
CA THR A 67 -2.85 2.32 4.40
C THR A 67 -2.73 1.94 2.94
N VAL A 68 -2.01 0.86 2.67
CA VAL A 68 -2.00 0.16 1.38
C VAL A 68 -2.99 -0.99 1.47
N ARG A 69 -3.85 -1.11 0.47
CA ARG A 69 -4.82 -2.18 0.35
C ARG A 69 -4.50 -2.99 -0.90
N SER A 70 -4.36 -4.30 -0.74
CA SER A 70 -4.23 -5.22 -1.87
C SER A 70 -5.61 -5.76 -2.22
N VAL A 71 -6.09 -5.45 -3.43
CA VAL A 71 -7.43 -5.80 -3.90
C VAL A 71 -7.29 -6.65 -5.17
N PRO A 72 -7.79 -7.90 -5.20
CA PRO A 72 -7.79 -8.69 -6.42
C PRO A 72 -8.74 -8.04 -7.44
N LEU A 73 -8.25 -7.85 -8.67
CA LEU A 73 -9.03 -7.32 -9.79
C LEU A 73 -9.40 -8.46 -10.74
N GLY A 74 -10.64 -8.45 -11.22
CA GLY A 74 -11.22 -9.57 -11.94
C GLY A 74 -11.85 -10.57 -10.97
N GLY A 75 -13.18 -10.69 -11.01
CA GLY A 75 -13.89 -11.77 -10.33
C GLY A 75 -13.58 -13.15 -10.94
N PRO A 76 -14.17 -14.23 -10.40
CA PRO A 76 -14.08 -15.56 -11.03
C PRO A 76 -14.54 -15.56 -12.48
#